data_AF-A0A538A098-F1
#
_entry.id   AF-A0A538A098-F1
#
_cell.length_a   1.000
_cell.length_b   1.000
_cell.length_c   1.000
_cell.angle_alpha   90.00
_cell.angle_beta   90.00
_cell.angle_gamma   90.00
#
_symmetry.space_group_name_H-M   'P 1'
#
loop_
_entity.id
_entity.type
_entity.pdbx_description
1 polymer ?
#
loop_
_entity_poly.entity_id
_entity_poly.type
_entity_poly.pdbx_seq_one_letter_code
_entity_poly.pdbx_strand_id
1 'polypeptide(L)'
;MRRLIVAAIVGAMTLAFAAVAHATSPHFISASAAVDNNGNLTATFKEAGLGNGATTAGITLSADATAEYQCFNNGGNHPKAGNKETVSGPVSSSDTFDVRNGSTHGSITVGPPGPGTFTCPSGQRLHLISVTYTNVKLTDTSVTPNDVASIPGTFSSGTLFP
;
A
#
# COMPACT_ATOMS: atom_id res chain seq x y z
N MET A 1 -66.56 16.69 -38.07
CA MET A 1 -66.67 15.54 -37.15
C MET A 1 -65.38 15.49 -36.35
N ARG A 2 -65.45 15.85 -35.06
CA ARG A 2 -64.31 16.17 -34.19
C ARG A 2 -64.43 15.24 -32.98
N ARG A 3 -63.28 14.80 -32.44
CA ARG A 3 -63.06 14.21 -31.09
C ARG A 3 -63.20 12.66 -31.04
N LEU A 4 -62.29 11.85 -30.47
CA LEU A 4 -61.08 12.03 -29.63
C LEU A 4 -60.12 10.84 -29.88
N ILE A 5 -58.82 11.11 -29.98
CA ILE A 5 -57.77 10.09 -29.80
C ILE A 5 -57.48 10.06 -28.30
N VAL A 6 -57.73 8.92 -27.65
CA VAL A 6 -57.36 8.70 -26.25
C VAL A 6 -55.89 8.32 -26.20
N ALA A 7 -55.03 9.27 -25.85
CA ALA A 7 -53.64 9.00 -25.50
C ALA A 7 -53.59 8.60 -24.01
N ALA A 8 -53.32 7.33 -23.75
CA ALA A 8 -53.04 6.84 -22.40
C ALA A 8 -51.61 7.23 -22.01
N ILE A 9 -51.45 8.28 -21.20
CA ILE A 9 -50.18 8.65 -20.58
C ILE A 9 -50.04 7.83 -19.30
N VAL A 10 -49.27 6.74 -19.35
CA VAL A 10 -48.82 6.03 -18.15
C VAL A 10 -47.61 6.77 -17.61
N GLY A 11 -47.80 7.53 -16.52
CA GLY A 11 -46.71 8.19 -15.80
C GLY A 11 -45.87 7.17 -15.04
N ALA A 12 -44.63 6.96 -15.47
CA ALA A 12 -43.64 6.18 -14.74
C ALA A 12 -43.14 7.01 -13.54
N MET A 13 -43.59 6.68 -12.33
CA MET A 13 -43.08 7.25 -11.09
C MET A 13 -41.75 6.56 -10.75
N THR A 14 -40.63 7.17 -11.15
CA THR A 14 -39.30 6.70 -10.78
C THR A 14 -39.04 7.03 -9.31
N LEU A 15 -38.97 6.00 -8.46
CA LEU A 15 -38.44 6.16 -7.10
C LEU A 15 -36.94 6.47 -7.21
N ALA A 16 -36.60 7.74 -7.08
CA ALA A 16 -35.23 8.16 -6.87
C ALA A 16 -34.81 7.69 -5.48
N PHE A 17 -33.99 6.64 -5.40
CA PHE A 17 -33.28 6.30 -4.17
C PHE A 17 -32.29 7.43 -3.89
N ALA A 18 -32.65 8.32 -2.96
CA ALA A 18 -31.70 9.29 -2.43
C ALA A 18 -30.63 8.50 -1.67
N ALA A 19 -29.44 8.36 -2.25
CA ALA A 19 -28.28 7.92 -1.50
C ALA A 19 -28.06 8.91 -0.36
N VAL A 20 -28.16 8.45 0.88
CA VAL A 20 -27.76 9.24 2.05
C VAL A 20 -26.25 9.45 1.98
N ALA A 21 -25.85 10.61 1.45
CA ALA A 21 -24.46 11.04 1.48
C ALA A 21 -24.12 11.44 2.92
N HIS A 22 -23.48 10.55 3.66
CA HIS A 22 -22.82 10.93 4.91
C HIS A 22 -21.61 11.78 4.55
N ALA A 23 -21.59 13.04 5.00
CA ALA A 23 -20.43 13.91 4.86
C ALA A 23 -19.32 13.42 5.80
N THR A 24 -18.49 12.50 5.32
CA THR A 24 -17.21 12.14 5.94
C THR A 24 -16.12 13.05 5.38
N SER A 25 -15.04 13.23 6.13
CA SER A 25 -13.84 13.96 5.68
C SER A 25 -12.60 13.16 6.10
N PRO A 26 -12.39 11.97 5.50
CA PRO A 26 -11.23 11.14 5.78
C PRO A 26 -9.95 11.95 5.55
N HIS A 27 -9.03 11.87 6.50
CA HIS A 27 -7.69 12.42 6.38
C HIS A 27 -6.74 11.71 7.34
N PHE A 28 -5.56 11.35 6.84
CA PHE A 28 -4.45 10.92 7.69
C PHE A 28 -3.99 12.06 8.59
N ILE A 29 -4.07 11.86 9.91
CA ILE A 29 -3.58 12.77 10.95
C ILE A 29 -2.05 12.67 11.08
N SER A 30 -1.53 11.46 10.94
CA SER A 30 -0.11 11.17 11.02
C SER A 30 0.22 9.96 10.17
N ALA A 31 1.35 10.01 9.50
CA ALA A 31 1.94 8.90 8.78
C ALA A 31 3.46 8.98 8.90
N SER A 32 4.10 7.87 9.25
CA SER A 32 5.55 7.76 9.36
C SER A 32 6.00 6.38 8.92
N ALA A 33 7.19 6.25 8.36
CA ALA A 33 7.73 4.96 7.95
C ALA A 33 9.15 4.75 8.48
N ALA A 34 9.52 3.49 8.63
CA ALA A 34 10.87 3.05 9.00
C ALA A 34 11.19 1.72 8.31
N VAL A 35 12.47 1.43 8.13
CA VAL A 35 12.96 0.16 7.59
C VAL A 35 13.63 -0.61 8.73
N ASP A 36 13.27 -1.89 8.88
CA ASP A 36 13.84 -2.77 9.90
C ASP A 36 15.16 -3.43 9.44
N ASN A 37 15.80 -4.20 10.34
CA ASN A 37 17.04 -4.91 10.05
C ASN A 37 16.88 -6.13 9.12
N ASN A 38 15.66 -6.44 8.68
CA ASN A 38 15.40 -7.43 7.63
C ASN A 38 15.12 -6.75 6.27
N GLY A 39 15.16 -5.42 6.22
CA GLY A 39 14.84 -4.63 5.05
C GLY A 39 13.34 -4.42 4.85
N ASN A 40 12.46 -4.72 5.81
CA ASN A 40 11.03 -4.47 5.64
C ASN A 40 10.68 -3.01 5.92
N LEU A 41 9.92 -2.40 5.02
CA LEU A 41 9.33 -1.08 5.23
C LEU A 41 8.05 -1.21 6.05
N THR A 42 7.99 -0.57 7.21
CA THR A 42 6.79 -0.49 8.05
C THR A 42 6.33 0.96 8.15
N ALA A 43 5.07 1.21 7.80
CA ALA A 43 4.42 2.50 7.97
C ALA A 43 3.42 2.44 9.12
N THR A 44 3.50 3.40 10.03
CA THR A 44 2.57 3.60 11.14
C THR A 44 1.75 4.85 10.90
N PHE A 45 0.46 4.79 11.18
CA PHE A 45 -0.47 5.87 10.85
C PHE A 45 -1.61 6.05 11.84
N LYS A 46 -2.27 7.19 11.69
CA LYS A 46 -3.58 7.49 12.26
C LYS A 46 -4.40 8.22 11.21
N GLU A 47 -5.64 7.80 11.03
CA GLU A 47 -6.62 8.41 10.14
C GLU A 47 -7.88 8.78 10.93
N ALA A 48 -8.48 9.92 10.59
CA ALA A 48 -9.71 10.40 11.22
C ALA A 48 -10.68 10.95 10.17
N GLY A 49 -11.90 11.26 10.62
CA GLY A 49 -12.93 11.81 9.74
C GLY A 49 -13.72 10.75 8.96
N LEU A 50 -13.61 9.49 9.36
CA LEU A 50 -14.32 8.34 8.75
C LEU A 50 -15.81 8.28 9.11
N GLY A 51 -16.28 9.17 10.00
CA GLY A 51 -17.66 9.21 10.48
C GLY A 51 -18.02 8.03 11.40
N ASN A 52 -19.28 7.98 11.85
CA ASN A 52 -19.73 6.97 12.81
C ASN A 52 -20.34 5.70 12.17
N GLY A 53 -20.44 5.68 10.84
CA GLY A 53 -21.00 4.54 10.10
C GLY A 53 -19.96 3.53 9.63
N ALA A 54 -18.70 3.94 9.47
CA ALA A 54 -17.61 3.04 9.10
C ALA A 54 -17.19 2.20 10.31
N THR A 55 -17.14 0.88 10.13
CA THR A 55 -16.63 -0.07 11.14
C THR A 55 -15.20 -0.49 10.87
N THR A 56 -14.73 -0.34 9.64
CA THR A 56 -13.38 -0.72 9.19
C THR A 56 -12.88 0.24 8.12
N ALA A 57 -11.56 0.40 8.03
CA ALA A 57 -10.87 1.13 6.97
C ALA A 57 -9.86 0.23 6.26
N GLY A 58 -9.83 0.28 4.92
CA GLY A 58 -8.97 -0.55 4.08
C GLY A 58 -7.74 0.23 3.64
N ILE A 59 -6.61 0.01 4.29
CA ILE A 59 -5.41 0.83 4.15
C ILE A 59 -4.35 0.07 3.35
N THR A 60 -3.76 0.73 2.36
CA THR A 60 -2.69 0.19 1.52
C THR A 60 -1.41 0.99 1.70
N LEU A 61 -0.32 0.32 2.09
CA LEU A 61 1.04 0.84 2.00
C LEU A 61 1.62 0.49 0.64
N SER A 62 2.23 1.46 -0.03
CA SER A 62 2.99 1.21 -1.26
C SER A 62 4.24 2.09 -1.36
N ALA A 63 5.23 1.59 -2.08
CA ALA A 63 6.50 2.26 -2.31
C ALA A 63 7.16 1.75 -3.60
N ASP A 64 8.07 2.54 -4.16
CA ASP A 64 9.04 2.07 -5.14
C ASP A 64 10.29 1.61 -4.40
N ALA A 65 10.68 0.36 -4.61
CA ALA A 65 11.78 -0.28 -3.89
C ALA A 65 12.89 -0.73 -4.84
N THR A 66 14.13 -0.56 -4.41
CA THR A 66 15.33 -1.09 -5.06
C THR A 66 16.09 -1.94 -4.05
N ALA A 67 16.13 -3.25 -4.29
CA ALA A 67 16.79 -4.24 -3.47
C ALA A 67 18.05 -4.79 -4.16
N GLU A 68 19.11 -4.93 -3.38
CA GLU A 68 20.35 -5.55 -3.79
C GLU A 68 20.46 -6.94 -3.17
N TYR A 69 20.69 -7.96 -4.00
CA TYR A 69 20.90 -9.32 -3.58
C TYR A 69 22.31 -9.78 -3.94
N GLN A 70 22.91 -10.61 -3.09
CA GLN A 70 24.23 -11.17 -3.36
C GLN A 70 24.38 -12.59 -2.83
N CYS A 71 25.20 -13.38 -3.52
CA CYS A 71 25.53 -14.75 -3.15
C CYS A 71 26.85 -14.83 -2.38
N PHE A 72 26.80 -15.51 -1.22
CA PHE A 72 27.96 -15.76 -0.37
C PHE A 72 28.27 -17.25 -0.28
N ASN A 73 29.53 -17.63 -0.30
CA ASN A 73 29.97 -18.97 0.06
C ASN A 73 30.12 -19.10 1.59
N ASN A 74 30.26 -20.34 2.08
CA ASN A 74 30.48 -20.61 3.52
C ASN A 74 31.75 -19.96 4.11
N GLY A 75 32.66 -19.46 3.28
CA GLY A 75 33.90 -18.82 3.70
C GLY A 75 33.85 -17.28 3.74
N GLY A 76 32.68 -16.66 3.48
CA GLY A 76 32.51 -15.20 3.52
C GLY A 76 33.19 -14.41 2.40
N ASN A 77 33.78 -15.06 1.39
CA ASN A 77 34.50 -14.40 0.31
C ASN A 77 33.62 -14.25 -0.94
N HIS A 78 33.30 -13.02 -1.40
CA HIS A 78 33.07 -12.73 -2.83
C HIS A 78 32.81 -11.24 -3.20
N PRO A 79 33.60 -10.65 -4.13
CA PRO A 79 33.18 -9.52 -4.95
C PRO A 79 33.36 -9.86 -6.45
N LYS A 80 32.50 -10.72 -7.01
CA LYS A 80 32.42 -10.89 -8.48
C LYS A 80 31.05 -10.44 -8.95
N ALA A 81 31.01 -9.68 -10.05
CA ALA A 81 29.80 -9.05 -10.57
C ALA A 81 28.64 -10.04 -10.83
N GLY A 82 28.93 -11.26 -11.29
CA GLY A 82 27.89 -12.27 -11.56
C GLY A 82 27.21 -12.88 -10.33
N ASN A 83 27.66 -12.54 -9.13
CA ASN A 83 27.08 -13.03 -7.87
C ASN A 83 26.19 -11.98 -7.18
N LYS A 84 25.85 -10.89 -7.87
CA LYS A 84 25.02 -9.81 -7.34
C LYS A 84 23.93 -9.46 -8.35
N GLU A 85 22.74 -9.14 -7.84
CA GLU A 85 21.59 -8.72 -8.62
C GLU A 85 20.97 -7.48 -7.97
N THR A 86 20.46 -6.56 -8.79
CA THR A 86 19.68 -5.41 -8.32
C THR A 86 18.28 -5.49 -8.89
N VAL A 87 17.29 -5.67 -8.03
CA VAL A 87 15.88 -5.76 -8.42
C VAL A 87 15.18 -4.48 -7.99
N SER A 88 14.49 -3.83 -8.93
CA SER A 88 13.66 -2.67 -8.63
C SER A 88 12.21 -2.94 -9.05
N GLY A 89 11.26 -2.44 -8.28
CA GLY A 89 9.86 -2.53 -8.62
C GLY A 89 8.95 -1.94 -7.55
N PRO A 90 7.66 -1.73 -7.89
CA PRO A 90 6.67 -1.35 -6.91
C PRO A 90 6.45 -2.49 -5.92
N VAL A 91 6.29 -2.14 -4.65
CA VAL A 91 5.84 -3.05 -3.62
C VAL A 91 4.60 -2.47 -2.94
N SER A 92 3.69 -3.34 -2.53
CA SER A 92 2.49 -2.93 -1.80
C SER A 92 2.01 -4.01 -0.85
N SER A 93 1.40 -3.58 0.24
CA SER A 93 0.70 -4.44 1.19
C SER A 93 -0.57 -3.71 1.66
N SER A 94 -1.64 -4.46 1.87
CA SER A 94 -2.94 -3.92 2.28
C SER A 94 -3.44 -4.66 3.50
N ASP A 95 -4.05 -3.92 4.41
CA ASP A 95 -4.68 -4.49 5.61
C ASP A 95 -5.95 -3.71 5.98
N THR A 96 -6.79 -4.30 6.81
CA THR A 96 -8.04 -3.73 7.29
C THR A 96 -7.95 -3.41 8.77
N PHE A 97 -8.29 -2.18 9.15
CA PHE A 97 -8.21 -1.71 10.52
C PHE A 97 -9.60 -1.36 11.06
N ASP A 98 -9.86 -1.73 12.32
CA ASP A 98 -11.09 -1.35 13.01
C ASP A 98 -11.21 0.18 13.11
N VAL A 99 -12.41 0.69 12.84
CA VAL A 99 -12.75 2.10 13.03
C VAL A 99 -13.51 2.26 14.33
N ARG A 100 -13.05 3.17 15.18
CA ARG A 100 -13.67 3.52 16.46
C ARG A 100 -13.79 5.02 16.56
N ASN A 101 -15.02 5.49 16.77
CA ASN A 101 -15.37 6.92 16.86
C ASN A 101 -14.87 7.72 15.63
N GLY A 102 -15.04 7.16 14.43
CA GLY A 102 -14.63 7.81 13.17
C GLY A 102 -13.12 7.96 12.98
N SER A 103 -12.32 7.13 13.66
CA SER A 103 -10.87 7.10 13.52
C SER A 103 -10.33 5.68 13.54
N THR A 104 -9.18 5.49 12.90
CA THR A 104 -8.39 4.27 12.98
C THR A 104 -6.90 4.58 13.09
N HIS A 105 -6.11 3.61 13.53
CA HIS A 105 -4.67 3.70 13.57
C HIS A 105 -4.08 2.29 13.49
N GLY A 106 -2.83 2.20 13.06
CA GLY A 106 -2.16 0.92 12.96
C GLY A 106 -0.84 1.01 12.23
N SER A 107 -0.33 -0.17 11.84
CA SER A 107 0.90 -0.31 11.10
C SER A 107 0.73 -1.33 9.98
N ILE A 108 1.31 -1.07 8.82
CA ILE A 108 1.39 -2.00 7.70
C ILE A 108 2.86 -2.19 7.35
N THR A 109 3.23 -3.42 7.04
CA THR A 109 4.59 -3.78 6.63
C THR A 109 4.57 -4.34 5.21
N VAL A 110 5.57 -3.95 4.42
CA VAL A 110 5.84 -4.49 3.09
C VAL A 110 7.33 -4.81 2.96
N GLY A 111 7.63 -6.00 2.41
CA GLY A 111 9.01 -6.44 2.17
C GLY A 111 9.62 -5.86 0.89
N PRO A 112 10.92 -6.09 0.66
CA PRO A 112 11.58 -5.74 -0.60
C PRO A 112 11.04 -6.57 -1.77
N PRO A 113 11.24 -6.13 -3.03
CA PRO A 113 10.99 -6.98 -4.18
C PRO A 113 11.93 -8.17 -4.12
N GLY A 114 11.41 -9.39 -4.27
CA GLY A 114 12.23 -10.61 -4.24
C GLY A 114 13.28 -10.65 -5.37
N PRO A 115 14.23 -11.60 -5.33
CA PRO A 115 15.35 -11.69 -6.28
C PRO A 115 14.94 -12.08 -7.71
N GLY A 116 13.64 -12.27 -7.99
CA GLY A 116 13.15 -12.76 -9.28
C GLY A 116 13.70 -14.15 -9.60
N THR A 117 14.37 -14.28 -10.76
CA THR A 117 14.99 -15.53 -11.23
C THR A 117 16.45 -15.68 -10.80
N PHE A 118 17.01 -14.68 -10.11
CA PHE A 118 18.39 -14.73 -9.64
C PHE A 118 18.55 -15.81 -8.57
N THR A 119 19.49 -16.72 -8.80
CA THR A 119 19.77 -17.85 -7.91
C THR A 119 21.28 -18.03 -7.75
N CYS A 120 21.68 -18.49 -6.56
CA CYS A 120 23.09 -18.70 -6.26
C CYS A 120 23.59 -20.05 -6.77
N PRO A 121 24.82 -20.12 -7.32
CA PRO A 121 25.47 -21.39 -7.64
C PRO A 121 25.55 -22.34 -6.44
N SER A 122 25.73 -23.64 -6.71
CA SER A 122 25.89 -24.66 -5.67
C SER A 122 27.00 -24.29 -4.68
N GLY A 123 26.73 -24.48 -3.39
CA GLY A 123 27.64 -24.12 -2.29
C GLY A 123 27.58 -22.66 -1.84
N GLN A 124 26.63 -21.87 -2.36
CA GLN A 124 26.41 -20.48 -1.94
C GLN A 124 25.01 -20.28 -1.34
N ARG A 125 24.80 -19.13 -0.69
CA ARG A 125 23.52 -18.67 -0.11
C ARG A 125 23.21 -17.26 -0.60
N LEU A 126 21.94 -17.03 -0.90
CA LEU A 126 21.42 -15.75 -1.33
C LEU A 126 21.11 -14.89 -0.11
N HIS A 127 21.58 -13.65 -0.12
CA HIS A 127 21.34 -12.67 0.93
C HIS A 127 20.85 -11.36 0.33
N LEU A 128 19.90 -10.71 1.02
CA LEU A 128 19.57 -9.30 0.79
C LEU A 128 20.70 -8.46 1.40
N ILE A 129 21.36 -7.67 0.58
CA ILE A 129 22.46 -6.79 1.00
C ILE A 129 21.95 -5.46 1.47
N SER A 130 21.04 -4.85 0.71
CA SER A 130 20.42 -3.58 1.06
C SER A 130 19.10 -3.41 0.32
N VAL A 131 18.25 -2.55 0.83
CA VAL A 131 17.07 -2.06 0.13
C VAL A 131 16.87 -0.58 0.41
N THR A 132 16.41 0.13 -0.61
CA THR A 132 15.97 1.52 -0.51
C THR A 132 14.55 1.66 -1.01
N TYR A 133 13.73 2.40 -0.27
CA TYR A 133 12.34 2.72 -0.58
C TYR A 133 12.17 4.21 -0.84
N THR A 134 11.39 4.53 -1.88
CA THR A 134 11.01 5.88 -2.28
C THR A 134 9.52 5.92 -2.62
N ASN A 135 8.96 7.12 -2.81
CA ASN A 135 7.54 7.32 -3.14
C ASN A 135 6.58 6.58 -2.18
N VAL A 136 6.96 6.53 -0.89
CA VAL A 136 6.19 5.84 0.14
C VAL A 136 4.86 6.55 0.36
N LYS A 137 3.77 5.81 0.28
CA LYS A 137 2.42 6.32 0.48
C LYS A 137 1.51 5.34 1.19
N LEU A 138 0.62 5.88 2.00
CA LEU A 138 -0.57 5.20 2.51
C LEU A 138 -1.79 5.66 1.71
N THR A 139 -2.71 4.74 1.45
CA THR A 139 -3.96 5.02 0.74
C THR A 139 -5.11 4.33 1.46
N ASP A 140 -6.12 5.09 1.89
CA ASP A 140 -7.40 4.53 2.30
C ASP A 140 -8.26 4.27 1.06
N THR A 141 -8.44 2.99 0.76
CA THR A 141 -9.23 2.47 -0.37
C THR A 141 -10.69 2.24 -0.02
N SER A 142 -11.08 2.43 1.24
CA SER A 142 -12.46 2.21 1.72
C SER A 142 -13.34 3.44 1.64
N VAL A 143 -12.78 4.60 1.24
CA VAL A 143 -13.48 5.88 1.10
C VAL A 143 -13.46 6.35 -0.36
N THR A 144 -14.40 7.22 -0.75
CA THR A 144 -14.50 7.75 -2.12
C THR A 144 -14.65 9.27 -2.11
N PRO A 145 -13.71 10.03 -2.71
CA PRO A 145 -12.44 9.55 -3.29
C PRO A 145 -11.52 8.95 -2.22
N ASN A 146 -10.57 8.10 -2.64
CA ASN A 146 -9.55 7.56 -1.73
C ASN A 146 -8.79 8.69 -1.05
N ASP A 147 -8.49 8.54 0.24
CA ASP A 147 -7.56 9.42 0.94
C ASP A 147 -6.12 8.91 0.81
N VAL A 148 -5.15 9.83 0.73
CA VAL A 148 -3.74 9.49 0.47
C VAL A 148 -2.82 10.32 1.34
N ALA A 149 -1.93 9.66 2.07
CA ALA A 149 -0.79 10.28 2.73
C ALA A 149 0.51 9.90 2.05
N SER A 150 1.22 10.88 1.49
CA SER A 150 2.62 10.71 1.10
C SER A 150 3.53 10.83 2.32
N ILE A 151 4.47 9.90 2.47
CA ILE A 151 5.49 9.91 3.53
C ILE A 151 6.81 10.32 2.87
N PRO A 152 7.20 11.62 2.95
CA PRO A 152 8.35 12.14 2.23
C PRO A 152 9.65 11.56 2.76
N GLY A 153 10.58 11.30 1.84
CA GLY A 153 11.94 10.85 2.17
C GLY A 153 12.36 9.61 1.38
N THR A 154 13.56 9.15 1.71
CA THR A 154 14.13 7.91 1.22
C THR A 154 14.49 7.06 2.42
N PHE A 155 13.98 5.84 2.46
CA PHE A 155 14.16 4.93 3.60
C PHE A 155 15.07 3.80 3.17
N SER A 156 16.22 3.66 3.83
CA SER A 156 17.21 2.65 3.49
C SER A 156 17.47 1.75 4.68
N SER A 157 17.67 0.46 4.41
CA SER A 157 18.14 -0.49 5.41
C SER A 157 19.61 -0.31 5.79
N GLY A 158 20.38 0.45 5.00
CA GLY A 158 21.83 0.32 4.98
C GLY A 158 22.25 -1.10 4.56
N THR A 159 23.46 -1.49 4.94
CA THR A 159 23.97 -2.85 4.69
C THR A 159 23.43 -3.83 5.72
N LEU A 160 22.65 -4.81 5.27
CA LEU A 160 22.02 -5.83 6.10
C LEU A 160 22.90 -7.06 6.31
N PHE A 161 23.79 -7.34 5.36
CA PHE A 161 24.69 -8.48 5.41
C PHE A 161 26.14 -8.02 5.18
N PRO A 162 27.08 -8.32 6.11
CA PRO A 162 28.47 -7.91 6.02
C PRO A 162 29.29 -8.71 4.98
#